data_AF-A0A965DDC2-F1
#
_entry.id   AF-A0A965DDC2-F1
#
_cell.length_a   1.000
_cell.length_b   1.000
_cell.length_c   1.000
_cell.angle_alpha   90.00
_cell.angle_beta   90.00
_cell.angle_gamma   90.00
#
_symmetry.space_group_name_H-M   'P 1'
#
loop_
_entity.id
_entity.type
_entity.pdbx_description
1 polymer ?
#
loop_
_entity_poly.entity_id
_entity_poly.type
_entity_poly.pdbx_seq_one_letter_code
_entity_poly.pdbx_strand_id
1 'polypeptide(L)'
;MSEAAPAAEAPVVKPAPAPAPKRVVAVRGDDRHKTERAATEGHRRDRPQGPGRAFGRDGEARGPRLSDAVFGAQRQALEKADKAMRMLSAQAHGEHLRQLMHSWQARDAEQLPSAKELGKGLESAKWQAWKTAVASPAKAVDATPWIRLDIAAGLPTPASDQAQRRAYQLQLLTQRHAATPEQTWPDEVAKVLASAHSEAGEKRLQDALKVLLARR
;
A
#
# COMPACT_ATOMS: atom_id res chain seq x y z
N MET A 1 17.42 -42.05 -54.88
CA MET A 1 17.63 -40.73 -54.23
C MET A 1 16.41 -39.87 -54.55
N SER A 2 15.84 -39.25 -53.54
CA SER A 2 14.45 -38.78 -53.47
C SER A 2 13.98 -37.83 -54.56
N GLU A 3 12.80 -38.20 -55.07
CA GLU A 3 11.57 -37.45 -55.36
C GLU A 3 11.51 -35.92 -55.15
N ALA A 4 10.88 -35.28 -56.13
CA ALA A 4 10.47 -33.88 -56.17
C ALA A 4 9.22 -33.60 -55.33
N ALA A 5 9.14 -32.42 -54.71
CA ALA A 5 7.86 -31.78 -54.39
C ALA A 5 8.03 -30.24 -54.27
N PRO A 6 7.18 -29.45 -54.95
CA PRO A 6 7.23 -27.99 -55.00
C PRO A 6 6.40 -27.31 -53.90
N ALA A 7 6.38 -25.98 -53.99
CA ALA A 7 5.78 -24.99 -53.11
C ALA A 7 4.28 -25.16 -52.76
N ALA A 8 3.94 -24.42 -51.69
CA ALA A 8 2.63 -23.92 -51.29
C ALA A 8 1.74 -24.87 -50.46
N GLU A 9 1.67 -24.61 -49.15
CA GLU A 9 0.37 -24.35 -48.51
C GLU A 9 0.56 -23.61 -47.18
N ALA A 10 -0.06 -22.43 -47.07
CA ALA A 10 -0.18 -21.68 -45.83
C ALA A 10 -1.36 -22.24 -45.03
N PRO A 11 -1.18 -22.63 -43.75
CA PRO A 11 -2.33 -22.88 -42.90
C PRO A 11 -2.87 -21.53 -42.37
N VAL A 12 -3.96 -21.08 -43.00
CA VAL A 12 -4.85 -20.06 -42.47
C VAL A 12 -5.45 -20.60 -41.17
N VAL A 13 -4.94 -20.12 -40.04
CA VAL A 13 -5.56 -20.37 -38.73
C VAL A 13 -6.75 -19.43 -38.59
N LYS A 14 -7.94 -20.02 -38.66
CA LYS A 14 -9.23 -19.36 -38.42
C LYS A 14 -9.28 -18.77 -37.00
N PRO A 15 -9.73 -17.52 -36.81
CA PRO A 15 -9.81 -16.90 -35.48
C PRO A 15 -10.92 -17.55 -34.63
N ALA A 16 -10.58 -17.93 -33.40
CA ALA A 16 -11.54 -18.42 -32.41
C ALA A 16 -12.46 -17.27 -31.93
N PRO A 17 -13.77 -17.49 -31.79
CA PRO A 17 -14.74 -16.43 -31.50
C PRO A 17 -14.70 -15.98 -30.02
N ALA A 18 -14.88 -14.66 -29.82
CA ALA A 18 -14.94 -14.00 -28.53
C ALA A 18 -16.18 -14.42 -27.70
N PRO A 19 -16.10 -14.49 -26.36
CA PRO A 19 -17.26 -14.76 -25.51
C PRO A 19 -18.19 -13.53 -25.42
N ALA A 20 -19.47 -13.72 -25.75
CA ALA A 20 -20.50 -12.68 -25.68
C ALA A 20 -21.04 -12.48 -24.23
N PRO A 21 -21.34 -11.23 -23.81
CA PRO A 21 -21.74 -10.89 -22.45
C PRO A 21 -23.26 -11.02 -22.18
N LYS A 22 -23.65 -11.56 -21.01
CA LYS A 22 -25.02 -11.54 -20.46
C LYS A 22 -24.93 -11.60 -18.92
N ARG A 23 -25.70 -10.89 -18.09
CA ARG A 23 -26.78 -9.90 -18.26
C ARG A 23 -26.88 -9.12 -16.94
N VAL A 24 -27.04 -7.81 -17.03
CA VAL A 24 -27.45 -6.95 -15.91
C VAL A 24 -28.93 -7.20 -15.63
N VAL A 25 -29.26 -7.57 -14.39
CA VAL A 25 -30.63 -7.50 -13.87
C VAL A 25 -30.70 -6.25 -13.01
N ALA A 26 -31.21 -5.17 -13.60
CA ALA A 26 -31.89 -4.12 -12.86
C ALA A 26 -33.38 -4.47 -12.77
N VAL A 27 -34.11 -3.70 -11.96
CA VAL A 27 -35.56 -3.74 -11.66
C VAL A 27 -35.82 -4.37 -10.29
N ARG A 28 -35.78 -3.59 -9.21
CA ARG A 28 -36.78 -2.63 -8.72
C ARG A 28 -37.84 -3.31 -7.84
N GLY A 29 -37.65 -3.12 -6.54
CA GLY A 29 -38.66 -3.00 -5.49
C GLY A 29 -37.95 -2.18 -4.41
N ASP A 30 -38.14 -0.86 -4.28
CA ASP A 30 -39.42 -0.18 -4.10
C ASP A 30 -40.29 -0.91 -3.07
N ASP A 31 -39.75 -1.03 -1.86
CA ASP A 31 -40.49 -1.39 -0.66
C ASP A 31 -39.93 -0.62 0.54
N ARG A 32 -40.07 0.71 0.50
CA ARG A 32 -39.89 1.59 1.65
C ARG A 32 -41.04 2.56 1.77
N HIS A 33 -42.20 2.03 2.14
CA HIS A 33 -43.28 2.74 2.82
C HIS A 33 -43.95 1.66 3.68
N LYS A 34 -44.12 1.76 5.00
CA LYS A 34 -44.82 2.82 5.72
C LYS A 34 -44.69 2.51 7.22
N THR A 35 -43.95 3.31 7.99
CA THR A 35 -44.06 3.29 9.46
C THR A 35 -45.29 4.08 9.87
N GLU A 36 -46.45 3.42 9.90
CA GLU A 36 -47.60 3.91 10.66
C GLU A 36 -47.33 3.70 12.15
N ARG A 37 -46.71 4.70 12.79
CA ARG A 37 -46.90 4.90 14.22
C ARG A 37 -48.22 5.64 14.38
N ALA A 38 -49.28 4.87 14.59
CA ALA A 38 -50.57 5.37 15.00
C ALA A 38 -50.40 6.20 16.29
N ALA A 39 -50.79 7.47 16.20
CA ALA A 39 -51.11 8.27 17.35
C ALA A 39 -52.43 7.74 17.94
N THR A 40 -52.44 7.45 19.23
CA THR A 40 -53.66 7.40 20.04
C THR A 40 -53.32 7.87 21.45
N GLU A 41 -53.47 9.17 21.62
CA GLU A 41 -54.42 9.76 22.57
C GLU A 41 -54.42 9.24 24.02
N GLY A 42 -53.92 10.11 24.91
CA GLY A 42 -54.65 10.57 26.08
C GLY A 42 -55.17 9.52 27.07
N HIS A 43 -54.37 9.22 28.10
CA HIS A 43 -54.95 8.98 29.42
C HIS A 43 -54.15 9.74 30.49
N ARG A 44 -54.63 10.95 30.80
CA ARG A 44 -54.34 11.62 32.08
C ARG A 44 -54.79 10.67 33.18
N ARG A 45 -53.86 10.29 34.06
CA ARG A 45 -54.17 9.89 35.43
C ARG A 45 -53.21 10.62 36.35
N ASP A 46 -53.79 11.57 37.05
CA ASP A 46 -53.27 12.20 38.25
C ASP A 46 -52.50 11.24 39.14
N ARG A 47 -51.26 11.61 39.47
CA ARG A 47 -50.60 11.14 40.68
C ARG A 47 -49.92 12.32 41.36
N PRO A 48 -50.15 12.55 42.67
CA PRO A 48 -49.84 13.82 43.31
C PRO A 48 -48.35 13.99 43.52
N GLN A 49 -47.95 15.26 43.41
CA GLN A 49 -46.68 15.84 43.80
C GLN A 49 -46.37 15.51 45.28
N GLY A 50 -45.44 14.59 45.51
CA GLY A 50 -44.85 14.34 46.82
C GLY A 50 -43.59 15.19 47.03
N PRO A 51 -43.44 15.94 48.13
CA PRO A 51 -42.29 16.77 48.38
C PRO A 51 -41.15 15.94 48.97
N GLY A 52 -39.92 16.27 48.59
CA GLY A 52 -38.73 15.79 49.28
C GLY A 52 -38.05 14.61 48.61
N ARG A 53 -37.04 14.94 47.80
CA ARG A 53 -35.64 14.56 48.06
C ARG A 53 -34.78 15.21 46.99
N ALA A 54 -34.45 16.48 47.23
CA ALA A 54 -33.23 17.07 46.72
C ALA A 54 -32.05 16.29 47.31
N PHE A 55 -31.70 15.16 46.71
CA PHE A 55 -30.43 14.50 46.95
C PHE A 55 -29.62 14.58 45.66
N GLY A 56 -28.58 15.40 45.69
CA GLY A 56 -27.49 15.35 44.72
C GLY A 56 -27.70 16.18 43.47
N ARG A 57 -28.18 17.43 43.59
CA ARG A 57 -27.65 18.50 42.73
C ARG A 57 -26.36 19.01 43.36
N ASP A 58 -25.40 18.10 43.49
CA ASP A 58 -24.01 18.44 43.63
C ASP A 58 -23.35 17.70 42.48
N GLY A 59 -23.06 18.46 41.42
CA GLY A 59 -21.92 18.17 40.56
C GLY A 59 -20.64 18.35 41.35
N GLU A 60 -20.57 17.73 42.54
CA GLU A 60 -19.37 17.54 43.31
C GLU A 60 -18.43 16.84 42.33
N ALA A 61 -17.34 17.51 42.00
CA ALA A 61 -16.20 16.91 41.37
C ALA A 61 -15.88 15.64 42.16
N ARG A 62 -16.40 14.49 41.74
CA ARG A 62 -16.00 13.19 42.25
C ARG A 62 -14.52 13.12 41.91
N GLY A 63 -13.70 13.47 42.90
CA GLY A 63 -12.26 13.39 42.81
C GLY A 63 -11.91 12.00 42.26
N PRO A 64 -10.88 11.89 41.42
CA PRO A 64 -10.57 10.68 40.68
C PRO A 64 -10.58 9.51 41.66
N ARG A 65 -11.57 8.62 41.51
CA ARG A 65 -11.67 7.42 42.36
C ARG A 65 -10.37 6.67 42.20
N LEU A 66 -9.79 6.16 43.29
CA LEU A 66 -8.54 5.39 43.24
C LEU A 66 -8.61 4.28 42.19
N SER A 67 -9.77 3.62 42.06
CA SER A 67 -10.05 2.66 41.00
C SER A 67 -9.96 3.27 39.59
N ASP A 68 -10.59 4.42 39.34
CA ASP A 68 -10.61 5.08 38.02
C ASP A 68 -9.22 5.61 37.64
N ALA A 69 -8.45 6.10 38.63
CA ALA A 69 -7.05 6.48 38.45
C ALA A 69 -6.17 5.29 38.10
N VAL A 70 -6.37 4.14 38.75
CA VAL A 70 -5.62 2.90 38.49
C VAL A 70 -5.97 2.30 37.12
N PHE A 71 -7.25 2.26 36.73
CA PHE A 71 -7.66 1.81 35.39
C PHE A 71 -7.19 2.76 34.29
N GLY A 72 -7.20 4.07 34.54
CA GLY A 72 -6.59 5.06 33.64
C GLY A 72 -5.08 4.83 33.48
N ALA A 73 -4.36 4.60 34.58
CA ALA A 73 -2.94 4.27 34.56
C ALA A 73 -2.66 2.95 33.81
N GLN A 74 -3.50 1.92 33.98
CA GLN A 74 -3.40 0.66 33.24
C GLN A 74 -3.64 0.87 31.75
N ARG A 75 -4.69 1.60 31.36
CA ARG A 75 -4.95 1.92 29.95
C ARG A 75 -3.78 2.72 29.35
N GLN A 76 -3.27 3.72 30.06
CA GLN A 76 -2.09 4.48 29.64
C GLN A 76 -0.84 3.61 29.55
N ALA A 77 -0.66 2.63 30.44
CA ALA A 77 0.45 1.67 30.39
C ALA A 77 0.35 0.77 29.16
N LEU A 78 -0.84 0.27 28.82
CA LEU A 78 -1.08 -0.51 27.59
C LEU A 78 -0.85 0.34 26.33
N GLU A 79 -1.37 1.57 26.29
CA GLU A 79 -1.12 2.48 25.17
C GLU A 79 0.37 2.82 25.00
N LYS A 80 1.11 2.95 26.11
CA LYS A 80 2.57 3.13 26.10
C LYS A 80 3.28 1.88 25.59
N ALA A 81 2.86 0.69 26.02
CA ALA A 81 3.41 -0.58 25.54
C ALA A 81 3.17 -0.76 24.04
N ASP A 82 1.96 -0.48 23.55
CA ASP A 82 1.62 -0.51 22.13
C ASP A 82 2.46 0.48 21.31
N LYS A 83 2.67 1.70 21.84
CA LYS A 83 3.56 2.69 21.22
C LYS A 83 5.01 2.21 21.21
N ALA A 84 5.50 1.65 22.30
CA ALA A 84 6.86 1.11 22.37
C ALA A 84 7.05 -0.06 21.38
N MET A 85 6.09 -0.97 21.27
CA MET A 85 6.11 -2.06 20.29
C MET A 85 6.12 -1.52 18.84
N ARG A 86 5.30 -0.51 18.54
CA ARG A 86 5.31 0.15 17.22
C ARG A 86 6.64 0.83 16.92
N MET A 87 7.27 1.46 17.92
CA MET A 87 8.58 2.11 17.77
C MET A 87 9.69 1.09 17.51
N LEU A 88 9.74 0.00 18.30
CA LEU A 88 10.71 -1.08 18.08
C LEU A 88 10.53 -1.73 16.72
N SER A 89 9.28 -1.96 16.31
CA SER A 89 8.99 -2.47 14.97
C SER A 89 9.47 -1.50 13.89
N ALA A 90 9.17 -0.20 14.00
CA ALA A 90 9.64 0.79 13.05
C ALA A 90 11.17 0.88 12.99
N GLN A 91 11.85 0.74 14.13
CA GLN A 91 13.32 0.67 14.21
C GLN A 91 13.87 -0.55 13.47
N ALA A 92 13.28 -1.74 13.70
CA ALA A 92 13.68 -2.96 12.99
C ALA A 92 13.49 -2.82 11.46
N HIS A 93 12.34 -2.30 11.00
CA HIS A 93 12.11 -2.04 9.57
C HIS A 93 13.14 -1.06 9.00
N GLY A 94 13.50 -0.01 9.76
CA GLY A 94 14.54 0.94 9.37
C GLY A 94 15.96 0.34 9.33
N GLU A 95 16.23 -0.67 10.13
CA GLU A 95 17.48 -1.45 10.10
C GLU A 95 17.54 -2.37 8.89
N HIS A 96 16.48 -3.13 8.60
CA HIS A 96 16.40 -3.99 7.41
C HIS A 96 16.54 -3.19 6.11
N LEU A 97 15.96 -1.99 6.04
CA LEU A 97 16.15 -1.12 4.88
C LEU A 97 17.60 -0.64 4.73
N ARG A 98 18.30 -0.34 5.84
CA ARG A 98 19.73 -0.01 5.81
C ARG A 98 20.58 -1.22 5.43
N GLN A 99 20.25 -2.40 5.92
CA GLN A 99 20.92 -3.66 5.54
C GLN A 99 20.77 -3.94 4.04
N LEU A 100 19.59 -3.68 3.47
CA LEU A 100 19.38 -3.75 2.02
C LEU A 100 20.31 -2.78 1.27
N MET A 101 20.42 -1.53 1.69
CA MET A 101 21.34 -0.57 1.05
C MET A 101 22.80 -1.01 1.17
N HIS A 102 23.21 -1.50 2.34
CA HIS A 102 24.57 -2.02 2.57
C HIS A 102 24.89 -3.23 1.68
N SER A 103 23.97 -4.20 1.59
CA SER A 103 24.11 -5.36 0.70
C SER A 103 24.22 -4.96 -0.78
N TRP A 104 23.52 -3.90 -1.19
CA TRP A 104 23.61 -3.37 -2.56
C TRP A 104 24.94 -2.67 -2.84
N GLN A 105 25.46 -1.90 -1.88
CA GLN A 105 26.78 -1.30 -1.94
C GLN A 105 27.89 -2.36 -1.99
N ALA A 106 27.80 -3.38 -1.14
CA ALA A 106 28.77 -4.49 -1.06
C ALA A 106 28.60 -5.52 -2.18
N ARG A 107 27.47 -5.49 -2.91
CA ARG A 107 27.05 -6.53 -3.88
C ARG A 107 27.01 -7.93 -3.29
N ASP A 108 26.62 -8.01 -2.02
CA ASP A 108 26.53 -9.26 -1.27
C ASP A 108 25.07 -9.66 -1.11
N ALA A 109 24.64 -10.66 -1.88
CA ALA A 109 23.26 -11.16 -1.82
C ALA A 109 22.98 -12.04 -0.59
N GLU A 110 23.99 -12.50 0.14
CA GLU A 110 23.82 -13.32 1.34
C GLU A 110 23.39 -12.48 2.53
N GLN A 111 23.80 -11.20 2.57
CA GLN A 111 23.43 -10.24 3.61
C GLN A 111 22.04 -9.61 3.42
N LEU A 112 21.28 -10.02 2.40
CA LEU A 112 19.94 -9.48 2.16
C LEU A 112 18.95 -9.94 3.26
N PRO A 113 18.17 -9.02 3.86
CA PRO A 113 17.16 -9.36 4.86
C PRO A 113 16.07 -10.26 4.28
N SER A 114 15.22 -10.88 5.10
CA SER A 114 14.14 -11.69 4.56
C SER A 114 13.03 -10.82 3.92
N ALA A 115 12.29 -11.34 2.94
CA ALA A 115 11.18 -10.60 2.31
C ALA A 115 10.13 -10.13 3.34
N LYS A 116 9.94 -10.92 4.41
CA LYS A 116 8.99 -10.65 5.49
C LYS A 116 9.42 -9.49 6.39
N GLU A 117 10.73 -9.29 6.54
CA GLU A 117 11.33 -8.21 7.34
C GLU A 117 11.22 -6.83 6.65
N LEU A 118 11.18 -6.81 5.32
CA LEU A 118 11.00 -5.57 4.55
C LEU A 118 9.53 -5.11 4.48
N GLY A 119 8.57 -6.05 4.49
CA GLY A 119 7.16 -5.70 4.56
C GLY A 119 6.22 -6.84 4.19
N LYS A 120 4.98 -6.79 4.70
CA LYS A 120 3.98 -7.86 4.53
C LYS A 120 3.44 -8.03 3.11
N GLY A 121 3.78 -7.13 2.19
CA GLY A 121 3.22 -7.10 0.84
C GLY A 121 4.13 -7.58 -0.29
N LEU A 122 5.46 -7.62 -0.12
CA LEU A 122 6.33 -7.88 -1.26
C LEU A 122 6.16 -9.33 -1.76
N GLU A 123 5.79 -9.47 -3.04
CA GLU A 123 5.62 -10.79 -3.65
C GLU A 123 6.96 -11.52 -3.73
N SER A 124 6.97 -12.82 -3.40
CA SER A 124 8.19 -13.64 -3.37
C SER A 124 8.97 -13.60 -4.68
N ALA A 125 8.28 -13.58 -5.83
CA ALA A 125 8.92 -13.51 -7.14
C ALA A 125 9.68 -12.18 -7.35
N LYS A 126 9.06 -11.05 -6.96
CA LYS A 126 9.69 -9.71 -7.05
C LYS A 126 10.90 -9.62 -6.12
N TRP A 127 10.79 -10.18 -4.92
CA TRP A 127 11.90 -10.26 -3.98
C TRP A 127 13.09 -11.06 -4.54
N GLN A 128 12.83 -12.21 -5.17
CA GLN A 128 13.90 -12.98 -5.82
C GLN A 128 14.55 -12.20 -6.97
N ALA A 129 13.78 -11.42 -7.73
CA ALA A 129 14.34 -10.54 -8.76
C ALA A 129 15.29 -9.48 -8.15
N TRP A 130 14.99 -8.95 -6.95
CA TRP A 130 15.88 -8.01 -6.25
C TRP A 130 17.17 -8.69 -5.82
N LYS A 131 17.08 -9.90 -5.25
CA LYS A 131 18.26 -10.70 -4.88
C LYS A 131 19.17 -10.94 -6.08
N THR A 132 18.62 -11.36 -7.20
CA THR A 132 19.37 -11.59 -8.44
C THR A 132 19.98 -10.29 -8.97
N ALA A 133 19.28 -9.16 -8.88
CA ALA A 133 19.78 -7.87 -9.32
C ALA A 133 20.99 -7.39 -8.51
N VAL A 134 20.97 -7.60 -7.18
CA VAL A 134 22.08 -7.27 -6.29
C VAL A 134 23.28 -8.20 -6.51
N ALA A 135 23.05 -9.50 -6.69
CA ALA A 135 24.09 -10.50 -6.96
C ALA A 135 24.77 -10.31 -8.34
N SER A 136 24.05 -9.71 -9.30
CA SER A 136 24.56 -9.48 -10.64
C SER A 136 25.58 -8.34 -10.66
N PRO A 137 26.51 -8.31 -11.63
CA PRO A 137 27.41 -7.17 -11.80
C PRO A 137 26.64 -5.89 -12.14
N ALA A 138 27.17 -4.75 -11.70
CA ALA A 138 26.58 -3.45 -11.93
C ALA A 138 26.44 -3.15 -13.43
N LYS A 139 25.27 -2.65 -13.84
CA LYS A 139 25.00 -2.23 -15.22
C LYS A 139 24.65 -0.74 -15.26
N ALA A 140 24.87 -0.12 -16.42
CA ALA A 140 24.28 1.18 -16.69
C ALA A 140 22.75 1.01 -16.75
N VAL A 141 22.03 1.87 -16.04
CA VAL A 141 20.57 1.87 -16.00
C VAL A 141 20.09 3.25 -16.42
N ASP A 142 19.07 3.27 -17.27
CA ASP A 142 18.46 4.50 -17.76
C ASP A 142 17.83 5.32 -16.63
N ALA A 143 17.48 6.58 -16.91
CA ALA A 143 16.76 7.42 -15.94
C ALA A 143 15.30 6.97 -15.70
N THR A 144 14.73 6.17 -16.60
CA THR A 144 13.30 5.80 -16.58
C THR A 144 12.86 5.05 -15.32
N PRO A 145 13.56 4.00 -14.83
CA PRO A 145 13.19 3.31 -13.59
C PRO A 145 13.18 4.24 -12.38
N TRP A 146 14.16 5.14 -12.28
CA TRP A 146 14.24 6.15 -11.23
C TRP A 146 13.05 7.12 -11.26
N ILE A 147 12.64 7.57 -12.45
CA ILE A 147 11.49 8.47 -12.62
C ILE A 147 10.19 7.76 -12.25
N ARG A 148 10.01 6.50 -12.66
CA ARG A 148 8.82 5.72 -12.31
C ARG A 148 8.74 5.50 -10.80
N LEU A 149 9.87 5.22 -10.15
CA LEU A 149 9.97 5.08 -8.71
C LEU A 149 9.59 6.37 -7.98
N ASP A 150 10.13 7.52 -8.42
CA ASP A 150 9.79 8.83 -7.84
C ASP A 150 8.30 9.16 -7.98
N ILE A 151 7.71 8.89 -9.15
CA ILE A 151 6.29 9.14 -9.39
C ILE A 151 5.44 8.23 -8.50
N ALA A 152 5.79 6.95 -8.37
CA ALA A 152 5.09 6.01 -7.50
C ALA A 152 5.17 6.42 -6.02
N ALA A 153 6.35 6.83 -5.56
CA ALA A 153 6.57 7.30 -4.20
C ALA A 153 6.02 8.72 -3.95
N GLY A 154 5.76 9.50 -4.99
CA GLY A 154 5.36 10.91 -4.88
C GLY A 154 6.49 11.83 -4.43
N LEU A 155 7.75 11.48 -4.74
CA LEU A 155 8.94 12.23 -4.33
C LEU A 155 9.31 13.33 -5.34
N PRO A 156 10.02 14.39 -4.90
CA PRO A 156 10.57 15.39 -5.79
C PRO A 156 11.67 14.76 -6.67
N THR A 157 11.54 14.91 -7.98
CA THR A 157 12.56 14.42 -8.92
C THR A 157 13.73 15.39 -8.97
N PRO A 158 14.99 14.91 -8.94
CA PRO A 158 16.17 15.76 -9.06
C PRO A 158 16.15 16.60 -10.34
N ALA A 159 16.80 17.77 -10.31
CA ALA A 159 16.82 18.71 -11.44
C ALA A 159 17.37 18.08 -12.74
N SER A 160 18.33 17.16 -12.63
CA SER A 160 18.93 16.43 -13.76
C SER A 160 17.92 15.58 -14.54
N ASP A 161 16.86 15.12 -13.87
CA ASP A 161 15.91 14.14 -14.41
C ASP A 161 14.56 14.80 -14.77
N GLN A 162 14.42 16.12 -14.59
CA GLN A 162 13.18 16.86 -14.80
C GLN A 162 12.71 16.80 -16.27
N ALA A 163 13.64 16.88 -17.23
CA ALA A 163 13.30 16.79 -18.64
C ALA A 163 12.74 15.40 -19.00
N GLN A 164 13.37 14.35 -18.47
CA GLN A 164 12.99 12.96 -18.67
C GLN A 164 11.65 12.66 -17.98
N ARG A 165 11.39 13.25 -16.80
CA ARG A 165 10.07 13.16 -16.14
C ARG A 165 8.97 13.75 -17.00
N ARG A 166 9.16 14.94 -17.57
CA ARG A 166 8.19 15.55 -18.50
C ARG A 166 7.98 14.70 -19.75
N ALA A 167 9.07 14.18 -20.33
CA ALA A 167 8.99 13.28 -21.47
C ALA A 167 8.19 12.00 -21.15
N TYR A 168 8.43 11.39 -19.99
CA TYR A 168 7.68 10.22 -19.52
C TYR A 168 6.19 10.54 -19.31
N GLN A 169 5.86 11.70 -18.75
CA GLN A 169 4.46 12.13 -18.60
C GLN A 169 3.77 12.28 -19.96
N LEU A 170 4.43 12.85 -20.97
CA LEU A 170 3.89 12.93 -22.33
C LEU A 170 3.70 11.54 -22.94
N GLN A 171 4.63 10.61 -22.70
CA GLN A 171 4.49 9.23 -23.13
C GLN A 171 3.27 8.53 -22.50
N LEU A 172 2.95 8.80 -21.23
CA LEU A 172 1.77 8.24 -20.59
C LEU A 172 0.46 8.76 -21.21
N LEU A 173 0.45 9.99 -21.74
CA LEU A 173 -0.73 10.52 -22.44
C LEU A 173 -1.00 9.80 -23.76
N THR A 174 0.02 9.24 -24.40
CA THR A 174 -0.14 8.48 -25.65
C THR A 174 -0.44 7.00 -25.40
N GLN A 175 -0.01 6.46 -24.25
CA GLN A 175 -0.17 5.05 -23.90
C GLN A 175 -1.28 4.84 -22.85
N ARG A 176 -2.55 4.85 -23.29
CA ARG A 176 -3.74 4.65 -22.42
C ARG A 176 -3.77 3.34 -21.61
N HIS A 177 -2.95 2.35 -21.96
CA HIS A 177 -2.93 1.03 -21.32
C HIS A 177 -1.58 0.66 -20.67
N ALA A 178 -0.65 1.62 -20.53
CA ALA A 178 0.62 1.35 -19.90
C ALA A 178 0.45 1.02 -18.40
N ALA A 179 1.21 0.04 -17.91
CA ALA A 179 1.21 -0.31 -16.48
C ALA A 179 1.59 0.90 -15.63
N THR A 180 0.79 1.18 -14.60
CA THR A 180 0.97 2.36 -13.76
C THR A 180 2.23 2.23 -12.92
N PRO A 181 2.91 3.36 -12.58
CA PRO A 181 4.08 3.33 -11.71
C PRO A 181 3.84 2.63 -10.37
N GLU A 182 2.61 2.69 -9.85
CA GLU A 182 2.21 2.01 -8.60
C GLU A 182 2.13 0.48 -8.72
N GLN A 183 1.96 -0.06 -9.92
CA GLN A 183 1.94 -1.52 -10.14
C GLN A 183 3.33 -2.07 -10.42
N THR A 184 4.17 -1.30 -11.12
CA THR A 184 5.48 -1.76 -11.57
C THR A 184 6.64 -1.37 -10.66
N TRP A 185 6.41 -0.61 -9.58
CA TRP A 185 7.49 -0.16 -8.69
C TRP A 185 8.40 -1.30 -8.18
N PRO A 186 7.92 -2.53 -7.88
CA PRO A 186 8.83 -3.59 -7.45
C PRO A 186 9.80 -4.00 -8.56
N ASP A 187 9.36 -4.00 -9.82
CA ASP A 187 10.25 -4.29 -10.95
C ASP A 187 11.23 -3.15 -11.20
N GLU A 188 10.79 -1.90 -11.01
CA GLU A 188 11.68 -0.74 -11.16
C GLU A 188 12.75 -0.70 -10.05
N VAL A 189 12.43 -1.10 -8.81
CA VAL A 189 13.43 -1.29 -7.74
C VAL A 189 14.45 -2.35 -8.14
N ALA A 190 14.03 -3.47 -8.76
CA ALA A 190 14.96 -4.50 -9.23
C ALA A 190 15.95 -3.94 -10.25
N LYS A 191 15.46 -3.14 -11.21
CA LYS A 191 16.31 -2.48 -12.22
C LYS A 191 17.26 -1.48 -11.56
N VAL A 192 16.80 -0.69 -10.59
CA VAL A 192 17.64 0.24 -9.84
C VAL A 192 18.71 -0.50 -9.04
N LEU A 193 18.39 -1.60 -8.37
CA LEU A 193 19.37 -2.41 -7.64
C LEU A 193 20.40 -3.07 -8.57
N ALA A 194 20.07 -3.31 -9.83
CA ALA A 194 21.05 -3.75 -10.83
C ALA A 194 22.06 -2.62 -11.19
N SER A 195 21.69 -1.35 -11.00
CA SER A 195 22.53 -0.20 -11.31
C SER A 195 23.70 -0.03 -10.35
N ALA A 196 24.78 0.61 -10.81
CA ALA A 196 25.92 0.94 -9.95
C ALA A 196 25.47 1.75 -8.72
N HIS A 197 26.04 1.43 -7.56
CA HIS A 197 25.72 2.12 -6.32
C HIS A 197 26.24 3.57 -6.35
N SER A 198 25.42 4.50 -5.87
CA SER A 198 25.80 5.89 -5.65
C SER A 198 25.10 6.42 -4.40
N GLU A 199 25.75 7.30 -3.64
CA GLU A 199 25.20 7.81 -2.38
C GLU A 199 23.88 8.59 -2.59
N ALA A 200 23.80 9.36 -3.68
CA ALA A 200 22.59 10.08 -4.07
C ALA A 200 21.46 9.11 -4.46
N GLY A 201 21.79 8.04 -5.19
CA GLY A 201 20.85 6.98 -5.55
C GLY A 201 20.36 6.19 -4.34
N GLU A 202 21.25 5.91 -3.38
CA GLU A 202 20.91 5.22 -2.13
C GLU A 202 19.87 5.99 -1.33
N LYS A 203 20.12 7.28 -1.05
CA LYS A 203 19.20 8.14 -0.31
C LYS A 203 17.83 8.22 -1.01
N ARG A 204 17.82 8.41 -2.34
CA ARG A 204 16.60 8.46 -3.15
C ARG A 204 15.82 7.14 -3.11
N LEU A 205 16.50 6.00 -3.28
CA LEU A 205 15.88 4.68 -3.22
C LEU A 205 15.34 4.38 -1.82
N GLN A 206 16.10 4.75 -0.78
CA GLN A 206 15.70 4.57 0.60
C GLN A 206 14.42 5.34 0.91
N ASP A 207 14.33 6.61 0.52
CA ASP A 207 13.15 7.44 0.75
C ASP A 207 11.94 6.94 -0.05
N ALA A 208 12.15 6.47 -1.28
CA ALA A 208 11.08 5.88 -2.07
C ALA A 208 10.54 4.58 -1.43
N LEU A 209 11.44 3.69 -1.00
CA LEU A 209 11.06 2.43 -0.35
C LEU A 209 10.34 2.66 0.98
N LYS A 210 10.76 3.64 1.80
CA LYS A 210 10.03 4.01 3.02
C LYS A 210 8.56 4.33 2.73
N VAL A 211 8.30 5.12 1.70
CA VAL A 211 6.93 5.52 1.33
C VAL A 211 6.16 4.35 0.72
N LEU A 212 6.75 3.61 -0.21
CA LEU A 212 6.10 2.52 -0.93
C LEU A 212 5.76 1.34 -0.01
N LEU A 213 6.65 1.01 0.93
CA LEU A 213 6.43 -0.06 1.91
C LEU A 213 5.44 0.35 3.01
N ALA A 214 5.41 1.63 3.41
CA ALA A 214 4.47 2.11 4.43
C ALA A 214 3.01 2.17 3.93
N ARG A 215 2.79 2.25 2.61
CA ARG A 215 1.44 2.31 2.01
C ARG A 215 0.74 0.95 1.93
N ARG A 216 1.43 -0.16 2.24
CA ARG A 216 0.95 -1.52 1.99
C ARG A 216 0.89 -2.35 3.27
#